data_AF-A0A960H509-F1
#
_entry.id   AF-A0A960H509-F1
#
_cell.length_a   1.000
_cell.length_b   1.000
_cell.length_c   1.000
_cell.angle_alpha   90.00
_cell.angle_beta   90.00
_cell.angle_gamma   90.00
#
_symmetry.space_group_name_H-M   'P 1'
#
loop_
_entity.id
_entity.type
_entity.pdbx_description
1 polymer ?
#
loop_
_entity_poly.entity_id
_entity_poly.type
_entity_poly.pdbx_seq_one_letter_code
_entity_poly.pdbx_strand_id
1 'polypeptide(L)'
;MSAFAAATGIGSWPGSAPRDAAEIVVGELHQLPHLVELPARGVGADLIGRAGALLVDIAIDTVPRGYRVAAGAGAVTRRAASLL
;
A
#
# COMPACT_ATOMS: atom_id res chain seq x y z
N MET A 1 -2.21 34.73 -2.82
CA MET A 1 -3.61 34.25 -2.87
C MET A 1 -3.65 33.27 -4.04
N SER A 2 -3.75 31.96 -3.83
CA SER A 2 -4.78 31.33 -3.04
C SER A 2 -4.27 30.25 -2.07
N ALA A 3 -4.81 30.27 -0.86
CA ALA A 3 -4.77 29.17 0.11
C ALA A 3 -5.87 28.16 -0.22
N PHE A 4 -5.96 27.71 -1.48
CA PHE A 4 -6.84 26.58 -1.79
C PHE A 4 -6.23 25.34 -1.11
N ALA A 5 -7.06 24.63 -0.35
CA ALA A 5 -6.65 23.38 0.28
C ALA A 5 -6.09 22.44 -0.81
N ALA A 6 -4.88 21.91 -0.59
CA ALA A 6 -4.34 20.86 -1.43
C ALA A 6 -5.26 19.64 -1.31
N ALA A 7 -5.77 19.15 -2.44
CA ALA A 7 -6.60 17.95 -2.48
C ALA A 7 -5.70 16.69 -2.49
N THR A 8 -6.19 15.62 -1.86
CA THR A 8 -5.57 14.30 -1.94
C THR A 8 -6.65 13.21 -1.99
N GLY A 9 -6.22 11.95 -2.16
CA GLY A 9 -7.12 10.81 -2.28
C GLY A 9 -7.23 10.00 -1.00
N ILE A 10 -8.36 9.31 -0.85
CA ILE A 10 -8.58 8.27 0.16
C ILE A 10 -9.16 7.03 -0.50
N GLY A 11 -8.92 5.87 0.10
CA GLY A 11 -9.47 4.59 -0.36
C GLY A 11 -8.53 3.82 -1.27
N SER A 12 -8.96 2.60 -1.60
CA SER A 12 -8.18 1.65 -2.37
C SER A 12 -8.22 1.93 -3.87
N TRP A 13 -7.07 1.82 -4.53
CA TRP A 13 -7.01 1.99 -5.98
C TRP A 13 -7.56 0.75 -6.71
N PRO A 14 -8.42 0.92 -7.74
CA PRO A 14 -8.94 -0.19 -8.52
C PRO A 14 -7.88 -0.78 -9.47
N GLY A 15 -7.88 -2.10 -9.62
CA GLY A 15 -6.94 -2.79 -10.52
C GLY A 15 -5.56 -3.04 -9.90
N SER A 16 -4.60 -3.41 -10.75
CA SER A 16 -3.33 -3.99 -10.31
C SER A 16 -2.08 -3.34 -10.91
N ALA A 17 -2.23 -2.32 -11.78
CA ALA A 17 -1.14 -1.64 -12.47
C ALA A 17 -0.60 -0.46 -11.65
N PRO A 18 0.62 -0.54 -11.07
CA PRO A 18 1.14 0.51 -10.20
C PRO A 18 1.61 1.76 -10.93
N ARG A 19 2.10 1.62 -12.17
CA ARG A 19 2.59 2.76 -12.96
C ARG A 19 1.45 3.68 -13.36
N ASP A 20 0.40 3.14 -13.95
CA ASP A 20 -0.79 3.89 -14.36
C ASP A 20 -1.42 4.62 -13.17
N ALA A 21 -1.48 3.97 -12.01
CA ALA A 21 -1.97 4.57 -10.78
C ALA A 21 -1.10 5.75 -10.32
N ALA A 22 0.22 5.59 -10.34
CA ALA A 22 1.16 6.64 -9.98
C ALA A 22 1.11 7.82 -10.96
N GLU A 23 0.98 7.55 -12.27
CA GLU A 23 0.83 8.58 -13.30
C GLU A 23 -0.40 9.45 -13.03
N ILE A 24 -1.54 8.84 -12.71
CA ILE A 24 -2.76 9.59 -12.40
C ILE A 24 -2.61 10.38 -11.10
N VAL A 25 -2.06 9.79 -10.03
CA VAL A 25 -1.89 10.51 -8.76
C VAL A 25 -0.96 11.70 -8.90
N VAL A 26 0.17 11.52 -9.59
CA VAL A 26 1.12 12.62 -9.82
C VAL A 26 0.54 13.68 -10.75
N GLY A 27 -0.24 13.28 -11.77
CA GLY A 27 -0.90 14.21 -12.69
C GLY A 27 -2.01 15.04 -12.03
N GLU A 28 -2.93 14.37 -11.34
CA GLU A 28 -4.15 14.99 -10.79
C GLU A 28 -3.93 15.62 -9.41
N LEU A 29 -3.07 15.01 -8.57
CA LEU A 29 -2.85 15.40 -7.17
C LEU A 29 -1.43 15.94 -6.94
N HIS A 30 -0.84 16.60 -7.95
CA HIS A 30 0.54 17.10 -7.95
C HIS A 30 0.93 17.97 -6.74
N GLN A 31 -0.03 18.60 -6.05
CA GLN A 31 0.22 19.40 -4.84
C GLN A 31 0.38 18.54 -3.58
N LEU A 32 -0.27 17.38 -3.51
CA LEU A 32 -0.21 16.45 -2.38
C LEU A 32 -0.34 14.97 -2.86
N PRO A 33 0.66 14.48 -3.62
CA PRO A 33 0.65 13.12 -4.14
C PRO A 33 0.82 12.10 -3.00
N HIS A 34 0.21 10.93 -3.15
CA HIS A 34 0.27 9.86 -2.16
C HIS A 34 0.53 8.49 -2.81
N LEU A 35 1.15 7.58 -2.07
CA LEU A 35 1.34 6.21 -2.54
C LEU A 35 0.07 5.40 -2.29
N VAL A 36 -0.67 5.13 -3.36
CA VAL A 36 -1.90 4.32 -3.32
C VAL A 36 -1.62 2.87 -2.94
N GLU A 37 -2.58 2.23 -2.27
CA GLU A 37 -2.60 0.77 -2.16
C GLU A 37 -3.31 0.14 -3.36
N LEU A 38 -2.94 -1.10 -3.69
CA LEU A 38 -3.44 -1.84 -4.86
C LEU A 38 -3.88 -3.26 -4.43
N PRO A 39 -4.97 -3.39 -3.66
CA PRO A 39 -5.35 -4.67 -3.05
C PRO A 39 -5.63 -5.79 -4.06
N ALA A 40 -5.99 -5.47 -5.31
CA ALA A 40 -6.19 -6.48 -6.36
C ALA A 40 -4.89 -7.20 -6.78
N ARG A 41 -3.70 -6.72 -6.36
CA ARG A 41 -2.42 -7.46 -6.49
C ARG A 41 -2.28 -8.62 -5.48
N GLY A 42 -3.27 -8.75 -4.60
CA GLY A 42 -3.41 -9.83 -3.63
C GLY A 42 -2.73 -9.56 -2.30
N VAL A 43 -2.57 -10.61 -1.49
CA VAL A 43 -1.97 -10.57 -0.16
C VAL A 43 -0.64 -9.81 -0.17
N GLY A 44 -0.50 -8.88 0.77
CA GLY A 44 0.64 -7.99 0.92
C GLY A 44 0.45 -6.61 0.28
N ALA A 45 -0.47 -6.48 -0.68
CA ALA A 45 -0.70 -5.22 -1.42
C ALA A 45 -1.75 -4.30 -0.77
N ASP A 46 -2.54 -4.85 0.15
CA ASP A 46 -3.53 -4.12 0.96
C ASP A 46 -2.87 -3.33 2.10
N LEU A 47 -3.65 -2.45 2.76
CA LEU A 47 -3.18 -1.62 3.89
C LEU A 47 -2.45 -2.40 4.97
N ILE A 48 -2.92 -3.60 5.35
CA ILE A 48 -2.33 -4.37 6.44
C ILE A 48 -0.98 -4.94 5.99
N GLY A 49 -0.94 -5.52 4.80
CA GLY A 49 0.28 -6.02 4.19
C GLY A 49 1.34 -4.92 4.05
N ARG A 50 0.96 -3.78 3.48
CA ARG A 50 1.84 -2.62 3.30
C ARG A 50 2.34 -2.06 4.62
N ALA A 51 1.47 -1.91 5.61
CA ALA A 51 1.87 -1.45 6.94
C ALA A 51 2.89 -2.43 7.54
N GLY A 52 2.60 -3.73 7.52
CA GLY A 52 3.50 -4.76 8.04
C GLY A 52 4.85 -4.82 7.33
N ALA A 53 4.92 -4.49 6.04
CA ALA A 53 6.18 -4.39 5.30
C ALA A 53 7.08 -3.23 5.76
N LEU A 54 6.51 -2.20 6.40
CA LEU A 54 7.25 -1.05 6.94
C LEU A 54 7.65 -1.22 8.41
N LEU A 55 7.12 -2.23 9.10
CA LEU A 55 7.40 -2.44 10.52
C LEU A 55 8.77 -3.10 10.70
N VAL A 56 9.58 -2.49 11.57
CA VAL A 56 10.88 -3.04 11.99
C VAL A 56 10.64 -4.11 13.06
N ASP A 57 11.35 -5.23 12.95
CA ASP A 57 11.32 -6.38 13.87
C ASP A 57 9.95 -7.06 14.08
N ILE A 58 8.93 -6.67 13.31
CA ILE A 58 7.60 -7.28 13.32
C ILE A 58 7.33 -7.87 11.95
N ALA A 59 7.40 -9.20 11.86
CA ALA A 59 7.03 -9.92 10.65
C ALA A 59 5.53 -10.24 10.61
N ILE A 60 5.00 -10.36 9.40
CA ILE A 60 3.60 -10.74 9.15
C ILE A 60 3.47 -12.00 8.31
N ASP A 61 2.44 -12.78 8.60
CA ASP A 61 2.01 -13.96 7.86
C ASP A 61 0.48 -13.98 7.74
N THR A 62 -0.07 -14.90 6.95
CA THR A 62 -1.52 -15.06 6.78
C THR A 62 -2.03 -16.33 7.41
N VAL A 63 -3.27 -16.27 7.89
CA VAL A 63 -4.13 -17.38 8.31
C VAL A 63 -5.47 -17.26 7.57
N PRO A 64 -6.33 -18.29 7.58
CA PRO A 64 -7.63 -18.22 6.88
C PRO A 64 -8.51 -17.03 7.27
N ARG A 65 -8.30 -16.45 8.46
CA ARG A 65 -9.05 -15.30 8.98
C ARG A 65 -8.40 -13.94 8.70
N GLY A 66 -7.22 -13.89 8.09
CA GLY A 66 -6.51 -12.63 7.80
C GLY A 66 -5.03 -12.70 8.18
N TYR A 67 -4.46 -11.56 8.57
CA TYR A 67 -3.05 -11.46 8.95
C TYR A 67 -2.81 -11.86 10.41
N ARG A 68 -1.59 -12.32 10.68
CA ARG A 68 -1.05 -12.52 12.03
C ARG A 68 0.38 -12.01 12.11
N VAL A 69 0.84 -11.73 13.33
CA VAL A 69 2.27 -11.55 13.60
C VAL A 69 2.98 -12.90 13.49
N ALA A 70 4.17 -12.88 12.88
CA ALA A 70 5.02 -14.04 12.69
C ALA A 70 6.33 -13.89 13.47
N ALA A 71 6.95 -15.02 13.80
CA ALA A 71 8.23 -15.05 14.53
C ALA A 71 9.42 -14.55 13.68
N GLY A 72 9.26 -14.42 12.37
CA GLY A 72 10.31 -13.96 11.46
C GLY A 72 9.79 -13.72 10.05
N ALA A 73 10.60 -13.05 9.23
CA ALA A 73 10.22 -12.65 7.88
C ALA A 73 9.96 -13.86 6.97
N GLY A 74 8.67 -14.15 6.74
CA GLY A 74 8.19 -15.23 5.89
C GLY A 74 7.93 -14.78 4.44
N ALA A 75 7.30 -15.66 3.67
CA ALA A 75 6.93 -15.37 2.28
C ALA A 75 5.98 -14.16 2.17
N VAL A 76 5.01 -14.05 3.08
CA VAL A 76 4.04 -12.93 3.11
C VAL A 76 4.75 -11.60 3.39
N THR A 77 5.63 -11.55 4.41
CA THR A 77 6.41 -10.33 4.71
C THR A 77 7.26 -9.90 3.51
N ARG A 78 8.01 -10.84 2.90
CA ARG A 78 8.84 -10.54 1.72
C ARG A 78 8.02 -10.11 0.52
N ARG A 79 6.87 -10.75 0.29
CA ARG A 79 5.94 -10.39 -0.77
C ARG A 79 5.41 -8.97 -0.57
N ALA A 80 4.93 -8.65 0.63
CA ALA A 80 4.45 -7.29 0.95
C ALA A 80 5.54 -6.24 0.73
N ALA A 81 6.77 -6.50 1.17
CA ALA A 81 7.91 -5.61 0.93
C ALA A 81 8.23 -5.44 -0.56
N SER A 82 8.08 -6.48 -1.38
CA SER A 82 8.30 -6.39 -2.84
C SER A 82 7.20 -5.64 -3.61
N LEU A 83 6.09 -5.31 -2.94
CA LEU A 83 4.93 -4.64 -3.54
C LEU A 83 4.89 -3.13 -3.25
N LEU A 84 5.78 -2.65 -2.37
CA LEU A 84 6.07 -1.23 -2.14
C LEU A 84 6.95 -0.67 -3.27
#